data_AF-A0AA51L7P2-F1
#
_entry.id   AF-A0AA51L7P2-F1
#
_cell.length_a   1.000
_cell.length_b   1.000
_cell.length_c   1.000
_cell.angle_alpha   90.00
_cell.angle_beta   90.00
_cell.angle_gamma   90.00
#
_symmetry.space_group_name_H-M   'P 1'
#
loop_
_entity.id
_entity.type
_entity.pdbx_description
1 polymer ?
#
loop_
_entity_poly.entity_id
_entity_poly.type
_entity_poly.pdbx_seq_one_letter_code
_entity_poly.pdbx_strand_id
1 'polypeptide(L)'
;MYLTIVLKLVFGYFGLLIVTRLIGKKEMAQVTPFDFVFAVVFGGIVEQAVFSKGISIFHMLFAIVLWGGLEFMTEKASEKFGWLRGPVKRENLYFN
;
A
#
# COMPACT_ATOMS: atom_id res chain seq x y z
N MET A 1 -24.28 -6.32 -16.17
CA MET A 1 -23.27 -5.33 -16.61
C MET A 1 -22.90 -4.36 -15.50
N TYR A 2 -23.84 -3.58 -14.95
CA TYR A 2 -23.55 -2.64 -13.84
C TYR A 2 -23.36 -3.31 -12.48
N LEU A 3 -24.07 -4.40 -12.17
CA LEU A 3 -23.94 -5.13 -10.90
C LEU A 3 -22.49 -5.61 -10.64
N THR A 4 -21.81 -6.07 -11.69
CA THR A 4 -20.41 -6.49 -11.61
C THR A 4 -19.49 -5.33 -11.27
N ILE A 5 -19.75 -4.14 -11.83
CA ILE A 5 -18.98 -2.92 -11.53
C ILE A 5 -19.20 -2.50 -10.07
N VAL A 6 -20.45 -2.54 -9.58
CA VAL A 6 -20.77 -2.26 -8.18
C VAL A 6 -20.01 -3.20 -7.25
N LEU A 7 -20.05 -4.51 -7.51
CA LEU A 7 -19.32 -5.49 -6.70
C LEU A 7 -17.80 -5.23 -6.74
N LYS A 8 -17.23 -5.00 -7.93
CA LYS A 8 -15.81 -4.67 -8.07
C LYS A 8 -15.44 -3.39 -7.32
N LEU A 9 -16.27 -2.35 -7.36
CA LEU A 9 -16.05 -1.11 -6.61
C LEU A 9 -16.09 -1.35 -5.10
N VAL A 10 -17.04 -2.15 -4.61
CA VAL A 10 -17.11 -2.50 -3.19
C VAL A 10 -15.83 -3.23 -2.76
N PHE A 11 -15.41 -4.26 -3.49
CA PHE A 11 -14.18 -4.98 -3.19
C PHE A 11 -12.92 -4.11 -3.34
N GLY A 12 -12.89 -3.23 -4.35
CA GLY A 12 -11.80 -2.27 -4.55
C GLY A 12 -11.69 -1.27 -3.41
N TYR A 13 -12.83 -0.77 -2.92
CA TYR A 13 -12.89 0.12 -1.76
C TYR A 13 -12.39 -0.57 -0.49
N PHE A 14 -12.81 -1.81 -0.22
CA PHE A 14 -12.28 -2.57 0.91
C PHE A 14 -10.78 -2.88 0.75
N GLY A 15 -10.33 -3.20 -0.46
CA GLY A 15 -8.90 -3.36 -0.78
C GLY A 15 -8.11 -2.09 -0.48
N LEU A 16 -8.63 -0.93 -0.90
CA LEU A 16 -8.04 0.37 -0.60
C LEU A 16 -8.00 0.63 0.90
N LEU A 17 -9.10 0.40 1.62
CA LEU A 17 -9.13 0.54 3.08
C LEU A 17 -8.07 -0.32 3.76
N ILE A 18 -7.89 -1.57 3.33
CA ILE A 18 -6.85 -2.46 3.87
C ILE A 18 -5.47 -1.88 3.61
N VAL A 19 -5.16 -1.47 2.37
CA VAL A 19 -3.86 -0.88 2.02
C VAL A 19 -3.60 0.41 2.80
N THR A 20 -4.58 1.32 2.87
CA THR A 20 -4.45 2.56 3.67
C THR A 20 -4.27 2.25 5.15
N ARG A 21 -4.92 1.22 5.69
CA ARG A 21 -4.72 0.79 7.09
C ARG A 21 -3.33 0.20 7.33
N LEU A 22 -2.76 -0.49 6.35
CA LEU A 22 -1.38 -1.00 6.41
C LEU A 22 -0.39 0.16 6.46
N ILE A 23 -0.53 1.14 5.57
CA ILE A 23 0.30 2.35 5.55
C ILE A 23 0.11 3.17 6.83
N GLY A 24 -1.13 3.35 7.29
CA GLY A 24 -1.44 4.14 8.49
C GLY A 24 -1.04 3.50 9.83
N LYS A 25 -0.52 2.26 9.83
CA LYS A 25 0.18 1.70 11.00
C LYS A 25 1.60 2.29 11.16
N LYS A 26 2.15 2.88 10.10
CA LYS A 26 3.42 3.63 10.15
C LYS A 26 3.16 4.97 10.82
N GLU A 27 4.10 5.42 11.66
CA GLU A 27 4.12 6.80 12.14
C GLU A 27 4.11 7.75 10.93
N MET A 28 3.38 8.87 10.99
CA MET A 28 3.31 9.82 9.86
C MET A 28 4.71 10.30 9.40
N ALA A 29 5.68 10.32 10.31
CA ALA A 29 7.07 10.66 10.04
C ALA A 29 7.89 9.56 9.35
N GLN A 30 7.37 8.33 9.27
CA GLN A 30 8.05 7.14 8.71
C GLN A 30 7.48 6.71 7.35
N VAL A 31 6.44 7.37 6.85
CA VAL A 31 5.92 7.12 5.50
C VAL A 31 7.01 7.44 4.47
N THR A 32 7.34 6.45 3.64
CA THR A 32 8.44 6.59 2.67
C THR A 32 7.92 7.10 1.32
N PRO A 33 8.77 7.73 0.48
CA PRO A 33 8.41 8.05 -0.90
C PRO A 33 7.94 6.83 -1.71
N PHE A 34 8.44 5.64 -1.37
CA PHE A 34 8.03 4.40 -2.01
C PHE A 34 6.56 4.06 -1.72
N ASP A 35 6.09 4.28 -0.49
CA ASP A 35 4.69 4.07 -0.09
C ASP A 35 3.72 4.90 -0.96
N PHE A 36 4.13 6.12 -1.34
CA PHE A 36 3.35 6.96 -2.26
C PHE A 36 3.29 6.40 -3.67
N VAL A 37 4.42 5.98 -4.23
CA VAL A 37 4.47 5.32 -5.54
C VAL A 37 3.60 4.06 -5.53
N PHE A 38 3.68 3.31 -4.43
CA PHE A 38 2.89 2.10 -4.23
C PHE A 38 1.38 2.38 -4.28
N ALA A 39 0.91 3.39 -3.55
CA ALA A 39 -0.49 3.79 -3.53
C ALA A 39 -1.00 4.25 -4.91
N VAL A 40 -0.20 4.99 -5.67
CA VAL A 40 -0.55 5.45 -7.03
C VAL A 40 -0.69 4.27 -7.99
N VAL A 41 0.29 3.37 -8.02
CA VAL A 41 0.26 2.20 -8.91
C VAL A 41 -0.88 1.26 -8.53
N PHE A 42 -1.10 1.05 -7.22
CA PHE A 42 -2.24 0.26 -6.73
C PHE A 42 -3.58 0.82 -7.21
N GLY A 43 -3.76 2.15 -7.12
CA GLY A 43 -4.94 2.84 -7.62
C GLY A 43 -5.21 2.55 -9.10
N GLY A 44 -4.17 2.63 -9.94
CA GLY A 44 -4.28 2.32 -11.37
C GLY A 44 -4.62 0.85 -11.67
N ILE A 45 -4.05 -0.09 -10.91
CA ILE A 45 -4.37 -1.53 -11.03
C ILE A 45 -5.84 -1.78 -10.69
N VAL A 46 -6.31 -1.21 -9.57
CA VAL A 46 -7.69 -1.36 -9.11
C VAL A 46 -8.66 -0.72 -10.10
N GLU A 47 -8.35 0.47 -10.62
CA GLU A 47 -9.15 1.18 -11.63
C GLU A 47 -9.32 0.34 -12.90
N GLN A 48 -8.22 -0.16 -13.46
CA GLN A 48 -8.27 -1.05 -14.63
C GLN A 48 -9.06 -2.34 -14.34
N ALA A 49 -8.88 -2.94 -13.16
CA ALA A 49 -9.60 -4.14 -12.77
C ALA A 49 -11.12 -3.91 -12.64
N VAL A 50 -11.52 -2.73 -12.15
CA VAL A 50 -12.93 -2.33 -12.01
C VAL A 50 -13.61 -2.15 -13.36
N PHE A 51 -13.03 -1.34 -14.25
CA PHE A 51 -13.69 -0.92 -15.49
C PHE A 51 -13.45 -1.86 -16.69
N SER A 52 -12.48 -2.76 -16.61
CA SER A 52 -12.27 -3.74 -17.68
C SER A 52 -13.38 -4.79 -17.75
N LYS A 53 -13.92 -4.99 -18.96
CA LYS A 53 -14.99 -5.97 -19.24
C LYS A 53 -14.51 -7.42 -19.17
N GLY A 54 -13.21 -7.67 -19.33
CA GLY A 54 -12.64 -9.03 -19.37
C GLY A 54 -12.09 -9.52 -18.02
N ILE A 55 -11.91 -8.63 -17.05
CA ILE A 55 -11.32 -8.98 -15.75
C ILE A 55 -12.42 -9.47 -14.81
N SER A 56 -12.31 -10.71 -14.32
CA SER A 56 -13.22 -11.24 -13.29
C SER A 56 -12.87 -10.70 -11.90
N ILE A 57 -13.85 -10.67 -10.99
CA ILE A 57 -13.65 -10.28 -9.58
C ILE A 57 -12.51 -11.05 -8.91
N PHE A 58 -12.33 -12.34 -9.23
CA PHE A 58 -11.25 -13.13 -8.65
C PHE A 58 -9.87 -12.65 -9.09
N HIS A 59 -9.73 -12.17 -10.32
CA HIS A 59 -8.47 -11.61 -10.81
C HIS A 59 -8.16 -10.29 -10.11
N MET A 60 -9.19 -9.48 -9.83
CA MET A 60 -9.07 -8.24 -9.06
C MET A 60 -8.62 -8.53 -7.62
N LEU A 61 -9.26 -9.48 -6.94
CA LEU A 61 -8.87 -9.88 -5.58
C LEU A 61 -7.44 -10.43 -5.55
N PHE A 62 -7.08 -11.27 -6.52
CA PHE A 62 -5.72 -11.77 -6.66
C PHE A 62 -4.70 -10.63 -6.84
N ALA A 63 -5.00 -9.67 -7.71
CA ALA A 63 -4.13 -8.51 -7.92
C ALA A 63 -3.98 -7.66 -6.64
N ILE A 64 -5.07 -7.42 -5.89
CA ILE A 64 -5.02 -6.69 -4.62
C ILE A 64 -4.15 -7.39 -3.59
N VAL A 65 -4.32 -8.72 -3.44
CA VAL A 65 -3.54 -9.52 -2.48
C VAL A 65 -2.07 -9.59 -2.89
N LEU A 66 -1.78 -9.83 -4.18
CA LEU A 66 -0.42 -9.92 -4.68
C LEU A 66 0.29 -8.57 -4.54
N TRP A 67 -0.36 -7.48 -4.97
CA TRP A 67 0.19 -6.14 -4.86
C TRP A 67 0.39 -5.79 -3.37
N GLY A 68 -0.65 -5.85 -2.54
CA GLY A 68 -0.51 -5.57 -1.10
C GLY A 68 0.54 -6.45 -0.40
N GLY A 69 0.73 -7.69 -0.84
CA GLY A 69 1.82 -8.55 -0.38
C GLY A 69 3.21 -8.04 -0.77
N LEU A 70 3.38 -7.53 -1.99
CA LEU A 70 4.62 -6.90 -2.45
C LEU A 70 4.98 -5.65 -1.64
N GLU A 71 3.99 -4.83 -1.27
CA GLU A 71 4.24 -3.68 -0.38
C GLU A 71 4.79 -4.15 0.96
N PHE A 72 4.12 -5.12 1.56
CA PHE A 72 4.53 -5.66 2.86
C PHE A 72 5.92 -6.31 2.80
N MET A 73 6.26 -6.99 1.70
CA MET A 73 7.59 -7.55 1.49
C MET A 73 8.65 -6.46 1.33
N THR A 74 8.34 -5.41 0.56
CA THR A 74 9.25 -4.27 0.34
C THR A 74 9.49 -3.51 1.63
N GLU A 75 8.45 -3.30 2.44
CA GLU A 75 8.53 -2.70 3.76
C GLU A 75 9.48 -3.49 4.67
N LYS A 76 9.25 -4.80 4.82
CA LYS A 76 10.15 -5.66 5.62
C LYS A 76 11.57 -5.70 5.08
N ALA A 77 11.74 -5.66 3.77
CA ALA A 77 13.06 -5.58 3.16
C ALA A 77 13.74 -4.25 3.50
N SER A 78 13.02 -3.13 3.41
CA SER A 78 13.49 -1.78 3.74
C SER A 78 13.93 -1.66 5.20
N GLU A 79 13.12 -2.19 6.14
CA GLU A 79 13.46 -2.25 7.56
C GLU A 79 14.75 -3.05 7.82
N LYS A 80 14.89 -4.19 7.14
CA LYS A 80 16.05 -5.09 7.31
C LYS A 80 17.31 -4.54 6.65
N PHE A 81 17.20 -3.82 5.53
CA PHE A 81 18.34 -3.32 4.77
C PHE A 81 18.94 -2.01 5.31
N GLY A 82 18.31 -1.34 6.28
CA GLY A 82 18.94 -0.42 7.24
C GLY A 82 19.88 0.68 6.72
N TRP A 83 19.95 0.93 5.42
CA TRP A 83 21.02 1.71 4.79
C TRP A 83 20.92 3.22 5.09
N LEU A 84 19.79 3.68 5.64
CA LEU A 84 19.57 5.07 6.05
C LEU A 84 19.21 5.20 7.54
N ARG A 85 19.69 4.31 8.42
CA ARG A 85 19.82 4.67 9.85
C ARG A 85 21.00 5.63 10.02
N GLY A 86 20.83 6.88 9.57
CA GLY A 86 21.63 8.00 10.06
C GLY A 86 21.41 8.15 11.57
N PRO A 87 22.43 8.50 12.37
CA PRO A 87 22.33 8.49 13.82
C PRO A 87 21.52 9.70 14.29
N VAL A 88 20.19 9.58 14.34
CA VAL A 88 19.34 10.55 15.05
C VAL A 88 19.26 10.14 16.51
N LYS A 89 20.39 10.34 17.19
CA LYS A 89 20.44 10.49 18.65
C LYS A 89 21.20 11.78 18.94
N ARG A 90 20.49 12.92 18.81
CA ARG A 90 20.98 14.24 19.24
C ARG A 90 19.91 14.97 20.04
N GLU A 91 19.52 14.41 21.18
CA GLU A 91 18.81 15.18 22.20
C GLU A 91 19.04 14.52 23.55
N ASN A 92 20.25 14.71 24.11
CA ASN A 92 20.60 14.40 25.51
C ASN A 92 21.92 15.07 25.93
N LEU A 93 22.31 16.20 25.30
CA LEU A 93 23.62 16.84 25.51
C LEU A 93 23.55 18.31 25.95
N TYR A 94 22.38 18.84 26.33
CA TYR A 94 22.24 20.24 26.76
C TYR A 94 21.71 20.44 28.18
N PHE A 95 21.53 19.38 28.95
CA PHE A 95 21.06 19.47 30.34
C PHE A 95 21.81 18.48 31.24
N ASN A 96 23.09 18.75 31.50
CA ASN A 96 23.77 18.37 32.74
C ASN A 96 24.95 19.32 32.97
#